data_AF-A0A1J9RJK7-F1
#
_entry.id   AF-A0A1J9RJK7-F1
#
_cell.length_a   1.000
_cell.length_b   1.000
_cell.length_c   1.000
_cell.angle_alpha   90.00
_cell.angle_beta   90.00
_cell.angle_gamma   90.00
#
_symmetry.space_group_name_H-M   'P 1'
#
loop_
_entity.id
_entity.type
_entity.pdbx_description
1 polymer ?
#
loop_
_entity_poly.entity_id
_entity_poly.type
_entity_poly.pdbx_seq_one_letter_code
_entity_poly.pdbx_strand_id
1 'polypeptide(L)'
;MLSAEKIQALPAPKLEADLAPLPPPPRYIQHKRHPLEEQTVAEVDAWFLQHWPFTSEKARKKFVATGFSTVTCLYFPLALDDRIHSACRLLTILFLIDDILEDLNFEDGKAYNDHLMPIMRGDVAPDPSVPCEWMMHEIWDEMRKADRQLADEILEPTFTFMRAQTDKERMRITSLGQYLEYRERDVGRALLAALQRYVMNLRLSPAELASVRDIEMNCSKHLSAMNDIHSFDKELRQAQVGDPEGSFLCTGVKVVSDESGLDYEASKRVLYIMCREWELVHKRLEQERSAAPGFTPALELYVKGLEYQMGGNEQWSETTVRYQSRS
;
A
#
# COMPACT_ATOMS: atom_id res chain seq x y z
N MET A 1 14.40 -66.91 -11.55
CA MET A 1 13.95 -66.14 -12.73
C MET A 1 12.58 -65.58 -12.42
N LEU A 2 12.48 -64.28 -12.21
CA LEU A 2 11.31 -63.42 -12.45
C LEU A 2 11.87 -61.99 -12.34
N SER A 3 12.00 -61.33 -13.48
CA SER A 3 12.64 -60.02 -13.63
C SER A 3 11.75 -58.91 -13.08
N ALA A 4 12.33 -58.01 -12.30
CA ALA A 4 11.71 -56.73 -11.97
C ALA A 4 11.68 -55.85 -13.23
N GLU A 5 10.50 -55.65 -13.81
CA GLU A 5 10.29 -54.61 -14.82
C GLU A 5 10.44 -53.25 -14.15
N LYS A 6 11.49 -52.52 -14.53
CA LYS A 6 11.62 -51.09 -14.23
C LYS A 6 10.53 -50.36 -15.01
N ILE A 7 9.53 -49.84 -14.31
CA ILE A 7 8.60 -48.87 -14.87
C ILE A 7 9.43 -47.62 -15.18
N GLN A 8 9.75 -47.46 -16.47
CA GLN A 8 10.46 -46.32 -16.98
C GLN A 8 9.47 -45.14 -16.98
N ALA A 9 9.65 -44.20 -16.05
CA ALA A 9 8.86 -42.97 -16.03
C ALA A 9 9.06 -42.27 -17.38
N LEU A 10 8.00 -42.23 -18.19
CA LEU A 10 8.00 -41.43 -19.41
C LEU A 10 8.19 -39.97 -19.00
N PRO A 11 9.14 -39.24 -19.62
CA PRO A 11 9.28 -37.82 -19.34
C PRO A 11 7.96 -37.13 -19.66
N ALA A 12 7.47 -36.33 -18.71
CA ALA A 12 6.30 -35.49 -18.94
C ALA A 12 6.54 -34.67 -20.22
N PRO A 13 5.59 -34.63 -21.16
CA PRO A 13 5.74 -33.84 -22.36
C PRO A 13 6.00 -32.39 -21.94
N LYS A 14 7.10 -31.80 -22.44
CA LYS A 14 7.30 -30.35 -22.35
C LYS A 14 6.10 -29.73 -23.06
N LEU A 15 5.31 -28.96 -22.32
CA LEU A 15 4.22 -28.20 -22.89
C LEU A 15 4.85 -27.09 -23.77
N GLU A 16 5.12 -27.39 -25.04
CA GLU A 16 5.50 -26.43 -26.08
C GLU A 16 4.26 -25.67 -26.58
N ALA A 17 3.45 -25.20 -25.65
CA ALA A 17 2.43 -24.21 -25.97
C ALA A 17 2.95 -22.89 -25.43
N ASP A 18 3.28 -21.99 -26.35
CA ASP A 18 3.46 -20.57 -26.10
C ASP A 18 2.08 -20.01 -25.68
N LEU A 19 1.63 -20.43 -24.49
CA LEU A 19 0.39 -19.95 -23.89
C LEU A 19 0.69 -18.53 -23.47
N ALA A 20 0.35 -17.59 -24.35
CA ALA A 20 0.37 -16.18 -24.01
C ALA A 20 -0.31 -16.02 -22.64
N PRO A 21 0.31 -15.30 -21.69
CA PRO A 21 -0.25 -15.14 -20.36
C PRO A 21 -1.68 -14.61 -20.48
N LEU A 22 -2.59 -15.18 -19.70
CA LEU A 22 -3.98 -14.73 -19.66
C LEU A 22 -3.99 -13.23 -19.35
N PRO A 23 -4.74 -12.41 -20.11
CA PRO A 23 -4.84 -10.98 -19.80
C PRO A 23 -5.45 -10.80 -18.40
N PRO A 24 -5.14 -9.69 -17.71
CA PRO A 24 -5.81 -9.35 -16.47
C PRO A 24 -7.34 -9.35 -16.66
N PRO A 25 -8.11 -9.90 -15.71
CA PRO A 25 -9.56 -9.89 -15.79
C PRO A 25 -10.09 -8.44 -15.79
N PRO A 26 -11.24 -8.17 -16.43
CA PRO A 26 -11.80 -6.82 -16.51
C PRO A 26 -12.09 -6.26 -15.11
N ARG A 27 -11.82 -4.96 -14.92
CA ARG A 27 -12.12 -4.24 -13.67
C ARG A 27 -13.59 -3.84 -13.59
N TYR A 28 -14.18 -3.95 -12.41
CA TYR A 28 -15.54 -3.47 -12.11
C TYR A 28 -15.52 -2.06 -11.50
N ILE A 29 -14.37 -1.64 -10.98
CA ILE A 29 -14.15 -0.36 -10.33
C ILE A 29 -13.31 0.56 -11.21
N GLN A 30 -13.71 1.83 -11.25
CA GLN A 30 -13.04 2.86 -12.04
C GLN A 30 -12.17 3.73 -11.15
N HIS A 31 -11.00 4.11 -11.63
CA HIS A 31 -10.16 5.10 -10.97
C HIS A 31 -10.57 6.51 -11.39
N LYS A 32 -10.16 7.50 -10.59
CA LYS A 32 -10.24 8.92 -10.94
C LYS A 32 -8.96 9.58 -10.44
N ARG A 33 -8.57 10.69 -11.06
CA ARG A 33 -7.43 11.52 -10.64
C ARG A 33 -7.93 12.80 -10.00
N HIS A 34 -7.20 13.28 -9.00
CA HIS A 34 -7.40 14.61 -8.45
C HIS A 34 -7.19 15.67 -9.55
N PRO A 35 -8.07 16.68 -9.70
CA PRO A 35 -7.95 17.70 -10.74
C PRO A 35 -6.63 18.48 -10.72
N LEU A 36 -6.05 18.67 -9.53
CA LEU A 36 -4.76 19.36 -9.34
C LEU A 36 -3.54 18.43 -9.32
N GLU A 37 -3.64 17.21 -9.85
CA GLU A 37 -2.53 16.23 -9.83
C GLU A 37 -1.22 16.83 -10.32
N GLU A 38 -1.20 17.42 -11.52
CA GLU A 38 0.03 17.93 -12.15
C GLU A 38 0.72 19.00 -11.30
N GLN A 39 -0.06 19.98 -10.79
CA GLN A 39 0.47 21.02 -9.92
C GLN A 39 0.98 20.46 -8.59
N THR A 40 0.21 19.56 -7.96
CA THR A 40 0.54 18.99 -6.65
C THR A 40 1.79 18.12 -6.74
N VAL A 41 1.91 17.31 -7.79
CA VAL A 41 3.10 16.49 -8.07
C VAL A 41 4.33 17.38 -8.21
N ALA A 42 4.26 18.43 -9.03
CA ALA A 42 5.39 19.33 -9.24
C ALA A 42 5.84 20.03 -7.94
N GLU A 43 4.90 20.48 -7.12
CA GLU A 43 5.20 21.13 -5.83
C GLU A 43 5.86 20.17 -4.84
N VAL A 44 5.23 19.01 -4.60
CA VAL A 44 5.69 18.05 -3.60
C VAL A 44 7.02 17.44 -4.01
N ASP A 45 7.18 17.04 -5.28
CA ASP A 45 8.44 16.48 -5.76
C ASP A 45 9.57 17.49 -5.66
N ALA A 46 9.33 18.78 -5.97
CA ALA A 46 10.33 19.84 -5.82
C ALA A 46 10.78 19.99 -4.36
N TRP A 47 9.85 19.96 -3.40
CA TRP A 47 10.16 20.05 -1.97
C TRP A 47 11.03 18.87 -1.51
N PHE A 48 10.68 17.62 -1.86
CA PHE A 48 11.53 16.48 -1.54
C PHE A 48 12.89 16.53 -2.25
N LEU A 49 12.95 16.93 -3.52
CA LEU A 49 14.21 17.09 -4.25
C LEU A 49 15.13 18.16 -3.63
N GLN A 50 14.56 19.18 -3.00
CA GLN A 50 15.32 20.22 -2.32
C GLN A 50 15.84 19.75 -0.95
N HIS A 51 15.06 18.95 -0.23
CA HIS A 51 15.27 18.71 1.20
C HIS A 51 15.67 17.29 1.57
N TRP A 52 15.19 16.28 0.86
CA TRP A 52 15.52 14.89 1.13
C TRP A 52 16.96 14.55 0.69
N PRO A 53 17.75 13.85 1.51
CA PRO A 53 19.16 13.58 1.24
C PRO A 53 19.33 12.41 0.28
N PHE A 54 18.89 12.57 -0.98
CA PHE A 54 19.09 11.56 -2.01
C PHE A 54 20.58 11.26 -2.22
N THR A 55 20.94 9.97 -2.25
CA THR A 55 22.33 9.51 -2.35
C THR A 55 22.99 9.80 -3.69
N SER A 56 22.21 10.08 -4.73
CA SER A 56 22.71 10.36 -6.09
C SER A 56 21.67 11.01 -6.99
N GLU A 57 22.11 11.57 -8.11
CA GLU A 57 21.23 12.05 -9.19
C GLU A 57 20.37 10.92 -9.78
N LYS A 58 20.89 9.68 -9.80
CA LYS A 58 20.10 8.50 -10.22
C LYS A 58 18.94 8.25 -9.25
N ALA A 59 19.17 8.38 -7.94
CA ALA A 59 18.12 8.25 -6.93
C ALA A 59 17.06 9.36 -7.07
N ARG A 60 17.48 10.61 -7.31
CA ARG A 60 16.58 11.75 -7.59
C ARG A 60 15.68 11.49 -8.79
N LYS A 61 16.24 10.99 -9.90
CA LYS A 61 15.47 10.62 -11.10
C LYS A 61 14.51 9.45 -10.86
N LYS A 62 14.95 8.43 -10.11
CA LYS A 62 14.09 7.28 -9.72
C LYS A 62 12.91 7.75 -8.86
N PHE A 63 13.15 8.67 -7.91
CA PHE A 63 12.11 9.26 -7.07
C PHE A 63 11.01 9.93 -7.92
N VAL A 64 11.38 10.86 -8.80
CA VAL A 64 10.40 11.55 -9.68
C VAL A 64 9.66 10.55 -10.56
N ALA A 65 10.39 9.62 -11.19
CA ALA A 65 9.78 8.65 -12.09
C ALA A 65 8.83 7.67 -11.37
N THR A 66 8.99 7.47 -10.06
CA THR A 66 8.10 6.62 -9.25
C THR A 66 6.69 7.23 -9.12
N GLY A 67 6.58 8.56 -9.05
CA GLY A 67 5.31 9.26 -8.98
C GLY A 67 4.52 8.98 -7.70
N PHE A 68 5.14 9.20 -6.53
CA PHE A 68 4.47 9.01 -5.22
C PHE A 68 3.27 9.96 -5.02
N SER A 69 3.38 11.21 -5.49
CA SER A 69 2.26 12.15 -5.48
C SER A 69 1.14 11.73 -6.44
N THR A 70 1.47 11.07 -7.56
CA THR A 70 0.48 10.53 -8.51
C THR A 70 -0.38 9.44 -7.88
N VAL A 71 0.19 8.47 -7.16
CA VAL A 71 -0.63 7.45 -6.47
C VAL A 71 -1.54 8.09 -5.43
N THR A 72 -1.05 9.11 -4.72
CA THR A 72 -1.86 9.82 -3.73
C THR A 72 -3.04 10.56 -4.37
N CYS A 73 -2.84 11.19 -5.53
CA CYS A 73 -3.91 11.84 -6.31
C CYS A 73 -4.90 10.84 -6.93
N LEU A 74 -4.49 9.59 -7.14
CA LEU A 74 -5.34 8.49 -7.56
C LEU A 74 -6.13 7.88 -6.39
N TYR A 75 -5.54 7.85 -5.18
CA TYR A 75 -6.22 7.43 -3.95
C TYR A 75 -7.27 8.40 -3.48
N PHE A 76 -6.99 9.70 -3.55
CA PHE A 76 -7.87 10.73 -3.01
C PHE A 76 -8.32 11.73 -4.09
N PRO A 77 -8.99 11.27 -5.17
CA PRO A 77 -9.41 12.16 -6.25
C PRO A 77 -10.56 13.11 -5.86
N LEU A 78 -11.12 12.93 -4.67
CA LEU A 78 -12.15 13.78 -4.07
C LEU A 78 -11.62 14.62 -2.90
N ALA A 79 -10.30 14.64 -2.67
CA ALA A 79 -9.69 15.52 -1.69
C ALA A 79 -10.04 16.99 -1.97
N LEU A 80 -10.01 17.80 -0.92
CA LEU A 80 -10.03 19.25 -1.06
C LEU A 80 -8.71 19.72 -1.71
N ASP A 81 -8.82 20.68 -2.61
CA ASP A 81 -7.68 21.26 -3.35
C ASP A 81 -6.57 21.77 -2.40
N ASP A 82 -6.96 22.33 -1.25
CA ASP A 82 -6.06 22.86 -0.24
C ASP A 82 -5.55 21.81 0.77
N ARG A 83 -5.94 20.53 0.64
CA ARG A 83 -5.49 19.44 1.54
C ARG A 83 -4.77 18.30 0.84
N ILE A 84 -4.91 18.13 -0.48
CA ILE A 84 -4.28 17.03 -1.22
C ILE A 84 -2.76 17.01 -1.07
N HIS A 85 -2.11 18.19 -1.06
CA HIS A 85 -0.65 18.30 -0.92
C HIS A 85 -0.14 17.70 0.40
N SER A 86 -0.89 17.82 1.51
CA SER A 86 -0.48 17.27 2.80
C SER A 86 -0.45 15.74 2.77
N ALA A 87 -1.44 15.11 2.12
CA ALA A 87 -1.44 13.66 1.92
C ALA A 87 -0.29 13.23 1.00
N CYS A 88 -0.03 13.97 -0.08
CA CYS A 88 1.08 13.67 -0.97
C CYS A 88 2.42 13.72 -0.21
N ARG A 89 2.63 14.71 0.66
CA ARG A 89 3.85 14.80 1.48
C ARG A 89 3.95 13.63 2.46
N LEU A 90 2.88 13.31 3.20
CA LEU A 90 2.87 12.22 4.17
C LEU A 90 3.12 10.86 3.51
N LEU A 91 2.41 10.51 2.44
CA LEU A 91 2.62 9.22 1.78
C LEU A 91 3.99 9.13 1.11
N THR A 92 4.50 10.22 0.54
CA THR A 92 5.83 10.25 -0.06
C THR A 92 6.93 9.99 0.96
N ILE A 93 6.91 10.64 2.13
CA ILE A 93 7.93 10.38 3.16
C ILE A 93 7.82 8.96 3.71
N LEU A 94 6.61 8.41 3.85
CA LEU A 94 6.42 7.02 4.30
C LEU A 94 6.94 6.00 3.28
N PHE A 95 6.77 6.23 1.97
CA PHE A 95 7.38 5.39 0.94
C PHE A 95 8.91 5.45 0.95
N LEU A 96 9.49 6.63 1.21
CA LEU A 96 10.94 6.77 1.32
C LEU A 96 11.50 6.06 2.55
N ILE A 97 10.77 6.09 3.66
CA ILE A 97 11.11 5.34 4.88
C ILE A 97 10.95 3.83 4.65
N ASP A 98 9.88 3.39 3.98
CA ASP A 98 9.67 1.99 3.61
C ASP A 98 10.87 1.41 2.84
N ASP A 99 11.38 2.14 1.85
CA ASP A 99 12.60 1.73 1.12
C ASP A 99 13.86 1.69 2.02
N ILE A 100 13.95 2.51 3.06
CA ILE A 100 15.07 2.47 4.03
C ILE A 100 14.98 1.22 4.92
N LEU A 101 13.76 0.86 5.36
CA LEU A 101 13.55 -0.27 6.25
C LEU A 101 13.91 -1.61 5.59
N GLU A 102 13.87 -1.70 4.25
CA GLU A 102 14.30 -2.89 3.49
C GLU A 102 15.81 -3.21 3.67
N ASP A 103 16.62 -2.22 4.09
CA ASP A 103 18.07 -2.36 4.33
C ASP A 103 18.43 -2.46 5.83
N LEU A 104 17.44 -2.49 6.72
CA LEU A 104 17.62 -2.58 8.17
C LEU A 104 17.08 -3.91 8.71
N ASN A 105 17.73 -4.47 9.74
CA ASN A 105 17.13 -5.57 10.49
C ASN A 105 15.92 -5.08 11.32
N PHE A 106 15.16 -6.00 11.93
CA PHE A 106 13.94 -5.61 12.67
C PHE A 106 14.22 -4.72 13.89
N GLU A 107 15.35 -4.90 14.56
CA GLU A 107 15.70 -4.10 15.74
C GLU A 107 16.03 -2.65 15.33
N ASP A 108 16.87 -2.48 14.32
CA ASP A 108 17.28 -1.17 13.80
C ASP A 108 16.11 -0.45 13.13
N GLY A 109 15.31 -1.16 12.32
CA GLY A 109 14.11 -0.60 11.70
C GLY A 109 13.07 -0.18 12.75
N LYS A 110 12.90 -0.97 13.81
CA LYS A 110 12.02 -0.62 14.92
C LYS A 110 12.52 0.63 15.65
N ALA A 111 13.81 0.70 15.95
CA ALA A 111 14.41 1.86 16.59
C ALA A 111 14.25 3.12 15.74
N TYR A 112 14.44 3.01 14.42
CA TYR A 112 14.22 4.09 13.46
C TYR A 112 12.78 4.62 13.50
N ASN A 113 11.79 3.72 13.43
CA ASN A 113 10.39 4.10 13.45
C ASN A 113 9.95 4.67 14.81
N ASP A 114 10.34 4.03 15.93
CA ASP A 114 10.01 4.48 17.28
C ASP A 114 10.56 5.88 17.57
N HIS A 115 11.74 6.23 17.02
CA HIS A 115 12.35 7.55 17.15
C HIS A 115 11.51 8.65 16.47
N LEU A 116 10.89 8.35 15.33
CA LEU A 116 10.06 9.31 14.58
C LEU A 116 8.68 9.55 15.22
N MET A 117 8.10 8.56 15.90
CA MET A 117 6.74 8.68 16.48
C MET A 117 6.55 9.89 17.42
N PRO A 118 7.41 10.17 18.42
CA PRO A 118 7.25 11.34 19.27
C PRO A 118 7.45 12.67 18.52
N ILE A 119 8.27 12.70 17.47
CA ILE A 119 8.43 13.86 16.58
C ILE A 119 7.12 14.12 15.81
N MET A 120 6.49 13.07 15.29
CA MET A 120 5.20 13.16 14.59
C MET A 120 4.09 13.69 15.51
N ARG A 121 4.09 13.31 16.79
CA ARG A 121 3.16 13.88 17.80
C ARG A 121 3.43 15.36 18.10
N GLY A 122 4.65 15.84 17.87
CA GLY A 122 5.12 17.16 18.31
C GLY A 122 5.57 17.19 19.77
N ASP A 123 5.79 16.02 20.39
CA ASP A 123 6.24 15.90 21.78
C ASP A 123 7.76 16.14 21.90
N VAL A 124 8.49 15.85 20.82
CA VAL A 124 9.95 15.98 20.70
C VAL A 124 10.27 16.86 19.50
N ALA A 125 11.17 17.82 19.70
CA ALA A 125 11.67 18.66 18.61
C ALA A 125 12.60 17.84 17.69
N PRO A 126 12.50 18.00 16.36
CA PRO A 126 13.38 17.31 15.43
C PRO A 126 14.80 17.89 15.47
N ASP A 127 15.81 17.05 15.17
CA ASP A 127 17.14 17.53 14.86
C ASP A 127 17.14 18.25 13.49
N PRO A 128 17.44 19.57 13.43
CA PRO A 128 17.45 20.31 12.17
C PRO A 128 18.53 19.85 11.18
N SER A 129 19.52 19.07 11.63
CA SER A 129 20.55 18.48 10.77
C SER A 129 20.13 17.15 10.15
N VAL A 130 19.01 16.55 10.59
CA VAL A 130 18.47 15.28 10.08
C VAL A 130 17.21 15.54 9.26
N PRO A 131 17.28 15.56 7.92
CA PRO A 131 16.14 15.87 7.04
C PRO A 131 14.86 15.12 7.36
N CYS A 132 14.94 13.80 7.56
CA CYS A 132 13.76 12.98 7.84
C CYS A 132 13.00 13.47 9.07
N GLU A 133 13.69 13.86 10.15
CA GLU A 133 13.06 14.30 11.38
C GLU A 133 12.30 15.61 11.22
N TRP A 134 12.97 16.65 10.71
CA TRP A 134 12.33 17.96 10.62
C TRP A 134 11.29 18.01 9.51
N MET A 135 11.48 17.27 8.40
CA MET A 135 10.47 17.13 7.35
C MET A 135 9.22 16.44 7.90
N MET A 136 9.40 15.35 8.66
CA MET A 136 8.29 14.65 9.31
C MET A 136 7.55 15.58 10.29
N HIS A 137 8.28 16.31 11.13
CA HIS A 137 7.68 17.29 12.05
C HIS A 137 6.88 18.36 11.30
N GLU A 138 7.44 18.96 10.25
CA GLU A 138 6.81 20.01 9.44
C GLU A 138 5.50 19.52 8.80
N ILE A 139 5.50 18.32 8.20
CA ILE A 139 4.30 17.71 7.60
C ILE A 139 3.17 17.62 8.64
N TRP A 140 3.46 17.09 9.83
CA TRP A 140 2.45 16.91 10.86
C TRP A 140 2.00 18.24 11.49
N ASP A 141 2.90 19.21 11.63
CA ASP A 141 2.57 20.55 12.12
C ASP A 141 1.67 21.31 11.13
N GLU A 142 1.95 21.25 9.83
CA GLU A 142 1.09 21.80 8.78
C GLU A 142 -0.31 21.16 8.79
N MET A 143 -0.38 19.84 8.88
CA MET A 143 -1.66 19.12 8.95
C MET A 143 -2.48 19.54 10.17
N ARG A 144 -1.84 19.69 11.34
CA ARG A 144 -2.52 20.16 12.57
C ARG A 144 -2.97 21.61 12.48
N LYS A 145 -2.22 22.47 11.78
CA LYS A 145 -2.62 23.87 11.52
C LYS A 145 -3.87 23.92 10.64
N ALA A 146 -4.00 23.02 9.67
CA ALA A 146 -5.18 22.94 8.80
C ALA A 146 -6.40 22.33 9.52
N ASP A 147 -6.23 21.21 10.22
CA ASP A 147 -7.30 20.57 11.00
C ASP A 147 -6.73 19.66 12.09
N ARG A 148 -6.53 20.22 13.29
CA ARG A 148 -5.94 19.47 14.41
C ARG A 148 -6.65 18.17 14.73
N GLN A 149 -7.99 18.17 14.77
CA GLN A 149 -8.72 16.98 15.17
C GLN A 149 -8.54 15.85 14.15
N LEU A 150 -8.76 16.13 12.86
CA LEU A 150 -8.62 15.09 11.84
C LEU A 150 -7.16 14.68 11.63
N ALA A 151 -6.20 15.60 11.80
CA ALA A 151 -4.78 15.25 11.76
C ALA A 151 -4.39 14.32 12.91
N ASP A 152 -4.79 14.63 14.15
CA ASP A 152 -4.48 13.81 15.32
C ASP A 152 -5.11 12.40 15.21
N GLU A 153 -6.26 12.25 14.53
CA GLU A 153 -6.89 10.96 14.24
C GLU A 153 -6.06 10.04 13.30
N ILE A 154 -5.06 10.57 12.58
CA ILE A 154 -4.20 9.80 11.66
C ILE A 154 -2.98 9.22 12.39
N LEU A 155 -2.56 9.79 13.53
CA LEU A 155 -1.31 9.43 14.21
C LEU A 155 -1.24 7.94 14.58
N GLU A 156 -2.22 7.43 15.34
CA GLU A 156 -2.20 6.03 15.78
C GLU A 156 -2.36 5.02 14.61
N PRO A 157 -3.19 5.28 13.59
CA PRO A 157 -3.14 4.50 12.35
C PRO A 157 -1.76 4.47 11.68
N THR A 158 -1.05 5.61 11.59
CA THR A 158 0.32 5.65 11.06
C THR A 158 1.29 4.86 11.92
N PHE A 159 1.21 4.98 13.25
CA PHE A 159 2.09 4.23 14.15
C PHE A 159 1.84 2.74 14.10
N THR A 160 0.59 2.32 13.92
CA THR A 160 0.22 0.91 13.73
C THR A 160 0.86 0.36 12.46
N PHE A 161 0.81 1.12 11.37
CA PHE A 161 1.51 0.81 10.11
C PHE A 161 3.02 0.70 10.31
N MET A 162 3.66 1.71 10.90
CA MET A 162 5.12 1.73 11.13
C MET A 162 5.60 0.58 12.02
N ARG A 163 4.80 0.19 13.02
CA ARG A 163 5.12 -0.98 13.87
C ARG A 163 4.98 -2.30 13.10
N ALA A 164 3.99 -2.40 12.22
CA ALA A 164 3.77 -3.61 11.41
C ALA A 164 4.94 -3.88 10.45
N GLN A 165 5.54 -2.83 9.87
CA GLN A 165 6.69 -2.96 8.96
C GLN A 165 7.89 -3.68 9.58
N THR A 166 8.02 -3.70 10.91
CA THR A 166 9.15 -4.31 11.64
C THR A 166 8.71 -5.48 12.53
N ASP A 167 7.49 -5.98 12.34
CA ASP A 167 6.94 -7.07 13.13
C ASP A 167 7.57 -8.41 12.72
N LYS A 168 8.12 -9.13 13.70
CA LYS A 168 8.74 -10.45 13.51
C LYS A 168 7.74 -11.50 13.04
N GLU A 169 6.44 -11.27 13.24
CA GLU A 169 5.38 -12.16 12.76
C GLU A 169 5.39 -12.32 11.23
N ARG A 170 5.93 -11.33 10.49
CA ARG A 170 6.16 -11.40 9.04
C ARG A 170 6.84 -12.68 8.58
N MET A 171 7.78 -13.20 9.38
CA MET A 171 8.55 -14.40 9.03
C MET A 171 7.85 -15.72 9.38
N ARG A 172 6.66 -15.67 10.00
CA ARG A 172 5.94 -16.84 10.51
C ARG A 172 4.62 -17.10 9.80
N ILE A 173 4.22 -16.22 8.88
CA ILE A 173 2.99 -16.35 8.12
C ILE A 173 3.14 -17.51 7.13
N THR A 174 2.23 -18.48 7.24
CA THR A 174 2.24 -19.67 6.37
C THR A 174 0.93 -19.87 5.61
N SER A 175 -0.07 -19.00 5.81
CA SER A 175 -1.38 -19.13 5.15
C SER A 175 -1.97 -17.81 4.70
N LEU A 176 -2.84 -17.86 3.69
CA LEU A 176 -3.45 -16.65 3.13
C LEU A 176 -4.32 -15.91 4.15
N GLY A 177 -5.00 -16.63 5.05
CA GLY A 177 -5.80 -16.02 6.12
C GLY A 177 -4.95 -15.18 7.08
N GLN A 178 -3.89 -15.78 7.63
CA GLN A 178 -2.93 -15.09 8.49
C GLN A 178 -2.28 -13.90 7.77
N TYR A 179 -1.93 -14.08 6.50
CA TYR A 179 -1.35 -13.04 5.67
C TYR A 179 -2.26 -11.83 5.56
N LEU A 180 -3.54 -12.02 5.20
CA LEU A 180 -4.49 -10.91 5.01
C LEU A 180 -4.80 -10.17 6.33
N GLU A 181 -4.79 -10.86 7.47
CA GLU A 181 -4.94 -10.23 8.79
C GLU A 181 -3.72 -9.38 9.16
N TYR A 182 -2.51 -9.89 8.95
CA TYR A 182 -1.28 -9.13 9.15
C TYR A 182 -1.21 -7.92 8.22
N ARG A 183 -1.45 -8.16 6.92
CA ARG A 183 -1.24 -7.19 5.84
C ARG A 183 -2.21 -6.02 5.92
N GLU A 184 -3.35 -6.15 6.60
CA GLU A 184 -4.23 -5.01 6.91
C GLU A 184 -3.50 -3.86 7.60
N ARG A 185 -2.63 -4.19 8.58
CA ARG A 185 -1.85 -3.19 9.32
C ARG A 185 -0.67 -2.70 8.50
N ASP A 186 0.02 -3.63 7.85
CA ASP A 186 1.25 -3.37 7.10
C ASP A 186 1.03 -2.66 5.75
N VAL A 187 -0.12 -2.84 5.11
CA VAL A 187 -0.51 -2.03 3.92
C VAL A 187 -0.97 -0.62 4.32
N GLY A 188 -1.15 -0.36 5.62
CA GLY A 188 -1.57 0.94 6.12
C GLY A 188 -3.02 1.28 5.83
N ARG A 189 -3.93 0.29 5.77
CA ARG A 189 -5.35 0.56 5.46
C ARG A 189 -5.99 1.58 6.39
N ALA A 190 -5.76 1.43 7.70
CA ALA A 190 -6.31 2.36 8.69
C ALA A 190 -5.75 3.78 8.52
N LEU A 191 -4.47 3.90 8.13
CA LEU A 191 -3.83 5.17 7.79
C LEU A 191 -4.50 5.79 6.56
N LEU A 192 -4.65 5.05 5.46
CA LEU A 192 -5.28 5.56 4.24
C LEU A 192 -6.75 5.99 4.48
N ALA A 193 -7.49 5.22 5.28
CA ALA A 193 -8.85 5.57 5.69
C ALA A 193 -8.92 6.87 6.52
N ALA A 194 -8.04 7.04 7.50
CA ALA A 194 -7.98 8.28 8.30
C ALA A 194 -7.51 9.47 7.45
N LEU A 195 -6.51 9.28 6.60
CA LEU A 195 -5.99 10.30 5.70
C LEU A 195 -7.05 10.74 4.68
N GLN A 196 -7.85 9.81 4.13
CA GLN A 196 -8.99 10.12 3.28
C GLN A 196 -9.97 11.05 3.99
N ARG A 197 -10.35 10.73 5.23
CA ARG A 197 -11.25 11.58 6.03
C ARG A 197 -10.68 12.98 6.24
N TYR A 198 -9.37 13.08 6.52
CA TYR A 198 -8.69 14.36 6.64
C TYR A 198 -8.74 15.17 5.34
N VAL A 199 -8.28 14.61 4.21
CA VAL A 199 -8.19 15.39 2.97
C VAL A 199 -9.54 15.74 2.37
N MET A 200 -10.57 14.94 2.64
CA MET A 200 -11.96 15.21 2.21
C MET A 200 -12.78 15.97 3.26
N ASN A 201 -12.21 16.28 4.42
CA ASN A 201 -12.90 16.88 5.57
C ASN A 201 -14.17 16.12 6.02
N LEU A 202 -14.11 14.79 6.05
CA LEU A 202 -15.22 13.92 6.45
C LEU A 202 -15.16 13.62 7.95
N ARG A 203 -16.11 14.17 8.70
CA ARG A 203 -16.27 13.89 10.14
C ARG A 203 -17.33 12.82 10.33
N LEU A 204 -16.88 11.58 10.49
CA LEU A 204 -17.74 10.42 10.71
C LEU A 204 -17.72 10.04 12.19
N SER A 205 -18.89 9.73 12.73
CA SER A 205 -19.02 9.21 14.09
C SER A 205 -18.43 7.80 14.22
N PRO A 206 -18.04 7.36 15.44
CA PRO A 206 -17.61 5.98 15.67
C PRO A 206 -18.64 4.94 15.22
N ALA A 207 -19.94 5.25 15.33
CA ALA A 207 -21.01 4.37 14.87
C ALA A 207 -21.09 4.27 13.34
N GLU A 208 -20.89 5.38 12.62
CA GLU A 208 -20.82 5.37 11.15
C GLU A 208 -19.60 4.57 10.67
N LEU A 209 -18.42 4.77 11.26
CA LEU A 209 -17.22 4.01 10.94
C LEU A 209 -17.39 2.51 11.23
N ALA A 210 -17.96 2.17 12.38
CA ALA A 210 -18.27 0.78 12.72
C ALA A 210 -19.24 0.15 11.71
N SER A 211 -20.18 0.92 11.15
CA SER A 211 -21.15 0.43 10.17
C SER A 211 -20.55 0.06 8.81
N VAL A 212 -19.34 0.54 8.49
CA VAL A 212 -18.65 0.28 7.21
C VAL A 212 -17.37 -0.56 7.37
N ARG A 213 -17.15 -1.13 8.56
CA ARG A 213 -15.95 -1.94 8.85
C ARG A 213 -15.75 -3.08 7.84
N ASP A 214 -16.81 -3.77 7.44
CA ASP A 214 -16.69 -4.87 6.47
C ASP A 214 -16.28 -4.37 5.07
N ILE A 215 -16.72 -3.17 4.68
CA ILE A 215 -16.31 -2.52 3.43
C ILE A 215 -14.82 -2.16 3.50
N GLU A 216 -14.36 -1.60 4.63
CA GLU A 216 -12.94 -1.28 4.86
C GLU A 216 -12.07 -2.54 4.83
N MET A 217 -12.50 -3.62 5.48
CA MET A 217 -11.79 -4.89 5.51
C MET A 217 -11.69 -5.51 4.12
N ASN A 218 -12.76 -5.43 3.33
CA ASN A 218 -12.74 -5.89 1.94
C ASN A 218 -11.81 -5.04 1.06
N CYS A 219 -11.85 -3.71 1.21
CA CYS A 219 -10.93 -2.79 0.55
C CYS A 219 -9.47 -3.11 0.87
N SER A 220 -9.17 -3.38 2.15
CA SER A 220 -7.83 -3.75 2.61
C SER A 220 -7.26 -4.96 1.85
N LYS A 221 -8.07 -6.00 1.63
CA LYS A 221 -7.65 -7.22 0.94
C LYS A 221 -7.29 -6.92 -0.52
N HIS A 222 -8.13 -6.13 -1.20
CA HIS A 222 -7.89 -5.71 -2.58
C HIS A 222 -6.60 -4.88 -2.70
N LEU A 223 -6.45 -3.85 -1.87
CA LEU A 223 -5.25 -3.00 -1.88
C LEU A 223 -3.97 -3.82 -1.67
N SER A 224 -3.99 -4.72 -0.69
CA SER A 224 -2.88 -5.60 -0.35
C SER A 224 -2.49 -6.50 -1.52
N ALA A 225 -3.44 -7.31 -2.00
CA ALA A 225 -3.15 -8.28 -3.06
C ALA A 225 -2.79 -7.61 -4.38
N MET A 226 -3.42 -6.48 -4.71
CA MET A 226 -3.08 -5.74 -5.92
C MET A 226 -1.69 -5.14 -5.83
N ASN A 227 -1.30 -4.62 -4.66
CA ASN A 227 0.07 -4.17 -4.45
C ASN A 227 1.06 -5.33 -4.64
N ASP A 228 0.83 -6.45 -3.94
CA ASP A 228 1.67 -7.64 -3.98
C ASP A 228 1.88 -8.19 -5.40
N ILE A 229 0.82 -8.23 -6.22
CA ILE A 229 0.90 -8.73 -7.61
C ILE A 229 1.93 -7.92 -8.41
N HIS A 230 1.87 -6.59 -8.29
CA HIS A 230 2.68 -5.67 -9.07
C HIS A 230 4.07 -5.43 -8.45
N SER A 231 4.17 -5.42 -7.12
CA SER A 231 5.42 -5.20 -6.40
C SER A 231 6.30 -6.46 -6.33
N PHE A 232 5.74 -7.66 -6.60
CA PHE A 232 6.43 -8.93 -6.40
C PHE A 232 7.85 -8.97 -6.96
N ASP A 233 8.06 -8.55 -8.21
CA ASP A 233 9.38 -8.63 -8.85
C ASP A 233 10.38 -7.63 -8.23
N LYS A 234 9.90 -6.51 -7.67
CA LYS A 234 10.72 -5.58 -6.87
C LYS A 234 11.10 -6.25 -5.55
N GLU A 235 10.12 -6.76 -4.82
CA GLU A 235 10.31 -7.37 -3.49
C GLU A 235 11.19 -8.63 -3.56
N LEU A 236 10.99 -9.49 -4.56
CA LEU A 236 11.80 -10.69 -4.77
C LEU A 236 13.27 -10.35 -5.01
N ARG A 237 13.56 -9.28 -5.76
CA ARG A 237 14.93 -8.80 -5.96
C ARG A 237 15.50 -8.23 -4.67
N GLN A 238 14.72 -7.44 -3.94
CA GLN A 238 15.15 -6.86 -2.67
C GLN A 238 15.48 -7.96 -1.65
N ALA A 239 14.66 -9.00 -1.54
CA ALA A 239 14.91 -10.15 -0.68
C ALA A 239 16.20 -10.94 -1.00
N GLN A 240 16.80 -10.72 -2.18
CA GLN A 240 18.07 -11.35 -2.59
C GLN A 240 19.29 -10.51 -2.22
N VAL A 241 19.14 -9.19 -2.01
CA VAL A 241 20.25 -8.24 -1.87
C VAL A 241 20.20 -7.41 -0.59
N GLY A 242 19.02 -7.24 0.01
CA GLY A 242 18.78 -6.44 1.22
C GLY A 242 19.07 -7.22 2.51
N ASP A 243 18.68 -6.62 3.63
CA ASP A 243 18.81 -7.28 4.94
C ASP A 243 17.84 -8.48 5.04
N PRO A 244 18.26 -9.67 5.51
CA PRO A 244 17.40 -10.85 5.54
C PRO A 244 16.12 -10.71 6.37
N GLU A 245 16.10 -9.84 7.38
CA GLU A 245 14.91 -9.55 8.17
C GLU A 245 14.08 -8.44 7.52
N GLY A 246 14.68 -7.29 7.23
CA GLY A 246 13.97 -6.12 6.66
C GLY A 246 13.39 -6.37 5.27
N SER A 247 14.11 -7.12 4.44
CA SER A 247 13.70 -7.48 3.07
C SER A 247 13.01 -8.84 2.96
N PHE A 248 12.61 -9.44 4.08
CA PHE A 248 11.95 -10.75 4.05
C PHE A 248 10.71 -10.74 3.13
N LEU A 249 10.67 -11.68 2.19
CA LEU A 249 9.62 -11.79 1.17
C LEU A 249 8.28 -12.26 1.77
N CYS A 250 7.52 -11.30 2.32
CA CYS A 250 6.21 -11.49 2.93
C CYS A 250 5.11 -10.91 2.03
N THR A 251 4.67 -11.69 1.04
CA THR A 251 3.74 -11.26 -0.01
C THR A 251 2.69 -12.33 -0.29
N GLY A 252 1.46 -11.91 -0.60
CA GLY A 252 0.35 -12.82 -0.91
C GLY A 252 0.68 -13.74 -2.08
N VAL A 253 1.48 -13.28 -3.06
CA VAL A 253 1.92 -14.10 -4.20
C VAL A 253 2.70 -15.33 -3.75
N LYS A 254 3.63 -15.14 -2.80
CA LYS A 254 4.44 -16.23 -2.26
C LYS A 254 3.58 -17.18 -1.43
N VAL A 255 2.71 -16.64 -0.58
CA VAL A 255 1.81 -17.45 0.27
C VAL A 255 0.90 -18.34 -0.58
N VAL A 256 0.27 -17.80 -1.62
CA VAL A 256 -0.57 -18.58 -2.54
C VAL A 256 0.26 -19.63 -3.28
N SER A 257 1.47 -19.28 -3.72
CA SER A 257 2.38 -20.23 -4.38
C SER A 257 2.73 -21.41 -3.48
N ASP A 258 3.11 -21.14 -2.23
CA ASP A 258 3.47 -22.15 -1.24
C ASP A 258 2.27 -23.07 -0.91
N GLU A 259 1.08 -22.51 -0.70
CA GLU A 259 -0.12 -23.29 -0.32
C GLU A 259 -0.68 -24.13 -1.46
N SER A 260 -0.62 -23.63 -2.70
CA SER A 260 -1.26 -24.28 -3.86
C SER A 260 -0.31 -25.15 -4.67
N GLY A 261 1.01 -24.97 -4.52
CA GLY A 261 2.03 -25.58 -5.38
C GLY A 261 2.11 -24.97 -6.78
N LEU A 262 1.44 -23.83 -7.03
CA LEU A 262 1.54 -23.07 -8.27
C LEU A 262 2.83 -22.24 -8.29
N ASP A 263 3.35 -21.93 -9.49
CA ASP A 263 4.41 -20.94 -9.63
C ASP A 263 3.92 -19.50 -9.31
N TYR A 264 4.84 -18.56 -9.19
CA TYR A 264 4.51 -17.17 -8.83
C TYR A 264 3.62 -16.48 -9.88
N GLU A 265 3.82 -16.75 -11.17
CA GLU A 265 3.03 -16.14 -12.24
C GLU A 265 1.58 -16.67 -12.25
N ALA A 266 1.40 -17.96 -12.00
CA ALA A 266 0.10 -18.58 -11.78
C ALA A 266 -0.57 -18.05 -10.51
N SER A 267 0.19 -17.86 -9.43
CA SER A 267 -0.30 -17.31 -8.17
C SER A 267 -0.77 -15.86 -8.32
N LYS A 268 -0.02 -15.03 -9.06
CA LYS A 268 -0.44 -13.67 -9.46
C LYS A 268 -1.79 -13.69 -10.19
N ARG A 269 -1.98 -14.60 -11.15
CA ARG A 269 -3.25 -14.74 -11.89
C ARG A 269 -4.42 -15.12 -10.98
N VAL A 270 -4.21 -16.04 -10.03
CA VAL A 270 -5.23 -16.43 -9.05
C VAL A 270 -5.60 -15.24 -8.16
N LEU A 271 -4.61 -14.53 -7.60
CA LEU A 271 -4.85 -13.34 -6.79
C LEU A 271 -5.57 -12.24 -7.56
N TYR A 272 -5.27 -12.05 -8.85
CA TYR A 272 -5.96 -11.08 -9.69
C TYR A 272 -7.47 -11.38 -9.78
N ILE A 273 -7.85 -12.66 -9.92
CA ILE A 273 -9.26 -13.08 -9.92
C ILE A 273 -9.88 -12.81 -8.54
N MET A 274 -9.16 -13.11 -7.45
CA MET A 274 -9.63 -12.80 -6.09
C MET A 274 -9.87 -11.30 -5.88
N CYS A 275 -9.01 -10.43 -6.43
CA CYS A 275 -9.23 -8.98 -6.43
C CYS A 275 -10.56 -8.62 -7.10
N ARG A 276 -10.88 -9.22 -8.25
CA ARG A 276 -12.18 -8.97 -8.90
C ARG A 276 -13.37 -9.43 -8.07
N GLU A 277 -13.25 -10.55 -7.37
CA GLU A 277 -14.29 -10.98 -6.43
C GLU A 277 -14.44 -9.99 -5.26
N TRP A 278 -13.35 -9.42 -4.74
CA TRP A 278 -13.43 -8.36 -3.73
C TRP A 278 -14.05 -7.06 -4.27
N GLU A 279 -13.90 -6.72 -5.55
CA GLU A 279 -14.63 -5.60 -6.15
C GLU A 279 -16.14 -5.85 -6.19
N LEU A 280 -16.57 -7.06 -6.54
CA LEU A 280 -17.99 -7.45 -6.51
C LEU A 280 -18.55 -7.45 -5.08
N VAL A 281 -17.79 -7.96 -4.12
CA VAL A 281 -18.14 -7.90 -2.69
C VAL A 281 -18.27 -6.45 -2.23
N HIS A 282 -17.36 -5.56 -2.64
CA HIS A 282 -17.44 -4.14 -2.32
C HIS A 282 -18.77 -3.54 -2.80
N LYS A 283 -19.14 -3.79 -4.07
CA LYS A 283 -20.41 -3.30 -4.64
C LYS A 283 -21.63 -3.84 -3.91
N ARG A 284 -21.62 -5.11 -3.52
CA ARG A 284 -22.70 -5.69 -2.71
C ARG A 284 -22.80 -5.02 -1.33
N LEU A 285 -21.68 -4.88 -0.62
CA LEU A 285 -21.67 -4.27 0.72
C LEU A 285 -22.07 -2.78 0.68
N GLU A 286 -21.67 -2.05 -0.36
CA GLU A 286 -22.11 -0.67 -0.62
C GLU A 286 -23.63 -0.59 -0.82
N GLN A 287 -24.21 -1.48 -1.63
CA GLN A 287 -25.67 -1.57 -1.84
C GLN A 287 -26.42 -1.92 -0.56
N GLU A 288 -25.92 -2.89 0.22
CA GLU A 288 -26.52 -3.27 1.50
C GLU A 288 -26.47 -2.13 2.52
N ARG A 289 -25.33 -1.42 2.60
CA ARG A 289 -25.17 -0.29 3.52
C ARG A 289 -26.03 0.89 3.13
N SER A 290 -26.10 1.23 1.84
CA SER A 290 -26.90 2.34 1.34
C SER A 290 -28.41 2.15 1.50
N ALA A 291 -28.89 0.90 1.46
CA ALA A 291 -30.29 0.57 1.73
C ALA A 291 -30.66 0.64 3.23
N ALA A 292 -29.67 0.62 4.12
CA ALA A 292 -29.89 0.60 5.56
C ALA A 292 -29.94 2.02 6.17
N PRO A 293 -30.63 2.22 7.30
CA PRO A 293 -30.73 3.53 7.95
C PRO A 293 -29.36 4.12 8.32
N GLY A 294 -29.27 5.45 8.33
CA GLY A 294 -28.04 6.16 8.73
C GLY A 294 -26.94 6.16 7.66
N PHE A 295 -27.27 5.96 6.39
CA PHE A 295 -26.33 6.18 5.28
C PHE A 295 -26.32 7.68 4.91
N THR A 296 -25.46 8.43 5.60
CA THR A 296 -25.35 9.88 5.43
C THR A 296 -24.57 10.22 4.16
N PRO A 297 -24.74 11.43 3.59
CA PRO A 297 -23.94 11.86 2.43
C PRO A 297 -22.42 11.83 2.68
N ALA A 298 -21.98 12.09 3.92
CA ALA A 298 -20.57 11.97 4.29
C ALA A 298 -20.09 10.51 4.27
N LEU A 299 -20.93 9.57 4.72
CA LEU A 299 -20.62 8.14 4.68
C LEU A 299 -20.63 7.59 3.24
N GLU A 300 -21.52 8.09 2.39
CA GLU A 300 -21.53 7.79 0.96
C GLU A 300 -20.22 8.22 0.28
N LEU A 301 -19.79 9.46 0.51
CA LEU A 301 -18.50 9.96 0.01
C LEU A 301 -17.33 9.15 0.55
N TYR A 302 -17.39 8.71 1.81
CA TYR A 302 -16.36 7.87 2.40
C TYR A 302 -16.25 6.51 1.72
N VAL A 303 -17.37 5.80 1.55
CA VAL A 303 -17.41 4.51 0.84
C VAL A 303 -16.95 4.68 -0.61
N LYS A 304 -17.38 5.75 -1.28
CA LYS A 304 -16.91 6.05 -2.64
C LYS A 304 -15.41 6.34 -2.71
N GLY A 305 -14.85 6.99 -1.70
CA GLY A 305 -13.41 7.17 -1.58
C GLY A 305 -12.65 5.85 -1.50
N LEU A 306 -13.16 4.86 -0.75
CA LEU A 306 -12.54 3.52 -0.69
C LEU A 306 -12.53 2.82 -2.06
N GLU A 307 -13.59 2.97 -2.86
CA GLU A 307 -13.60 2.51 -4.25
C GLU A 307 -12.48 3.16 -5.08
N TYR A 308 -12.29 4.48 -4.95
CA TYR A 308 -11.22 5.18 -5.65
C TYR A 308 -9.84 4.76 -5.17
N GLN A 309 -9.65 4.44 -3.89
CA GLN A 309 -8.39 3.88 -3.41
C GLN A 309 -8.06 2.56 -4.13
N MET A 310 -9.01 1.63 -4.21
CA MET A 310 -8.79 0.35 -4.90
C MET A 310 -8.46 0.53 -6.39
N GLY A 311 -9.28 1.32 -7.11
CA GLY A 311 -9.06 1.57 -8.54
C GLY A 311 -7.78 2.36 -8.81
N GLY A 312 -7.49 3.35 -7.95
CA GLY A 312 -6.29 4.17 -8.02
C GLY A 312 -5.01 3.38 -7.74
N ASN A 313 -5.05 2.45 -6.77
CA ASN A 313 -3.94 1.53 -6.47
C ASN A 313 -3.56 0.73 -7.71
N GLU A 314 -4.55 0.08 -8.32
CA GLU A 314 -4.34 -0.75 -9.51
C GLU A 314 -3.78 0.10 -10.64
N GLN A 315 -4.39 1.24 -10.95
CA GLN A 315 -3.96 2.11 -12.04
C GLN A 315 -2.50 2.59 -11.88
N TRP A 316 -2.10 2.98 -10.67
CA TRP A 316 -0.72 3.38 -10.42
C TRP A 316 0.22 2.18 -10.46
N SER A 317 -0.15 1.06 -9.84
CA SER A 317 0.67 -0.15 -9.77
C SER A 317 0.96 -0.74 -11.16
N GLU A 318 0.01 -0.64 -12.09
CA GLU A 318 0.18 -1.03 -13.49
C GLU A 318 1.19 -0.16 -14.25
N THR A 319 1.34 1.12 -13.86
CA THR A 319 2.02 2.14 -14.68
C THR A 319 3.29 2.72 -14.05
N THR A 320 3.51 2.54 -12.76
CA THR A 320 4.67 3.10 -12.06
C THR A 320 5.97 2.39 -12.45
N VAL A 321 7.03 3.18 -12.66
CA VAL A 321 8.36 2.61 -12.92
C VAL A 321 8.91 1.87 -11.70
N ARG A 322 8.37 2.13 -10.49
CA ARG A 322 8.79 1.47 -9.23
C ARG A 322 8.68 -0.04 -9.33
N TYR A 323 7.64 -0.52 -10.01
CA TYR A 323 7.37 -1.94 -10.19
C TYR A 323 7.84 -2.47 -11.56
N GLN A 324 7.89 -1.61 -12.58
CA GLN A 324 8.28 -2.01 -13.93
C GLN A 324 9.79 -2.08 -14.17
N SER A 325 10.64 -1.56 -13.27
CA SER A 325 12.08 -1.49 -13.51
C SER A 325 12.70 -2.90 -13.55
N ARG A 326 12.75 -3.50 -14.73
CA ARG A 326 13.68 -4.57 -15.10
C ARG A 326 15.07 -3.94 -15.10
N SER A 327 15.89 -4.26 -14.10
CA SER A 327 17.33 -3.94 -14.13
C SER A 327 18.04 -4.91 -15.03
#